data_AF-A0A950PU17-F1
#
_entry.id   AF-A0A950PU17-F1
#
_cell.length_a   1.000
_cell.length_b   1.000
_cell.length_c   1.000
_cell.angle_alpha   90.00
_cell.angle_beta   90.00
_cell.angle_gamma   90.00
#
_symmetry.space_group_name_H-M   'P 1'
#
loop_
_entity.id
_entity.type
_entity.pdbx_description
1 polymer ?
#
loop_
_entity_poly.entity_id
_entity_poly.type
_entity_poly.pdbx_seq_one_letter_code
_entity_poly.pdbx_strand_id
1 'polypeptide(L)'
;MARIAVLDYGIGNLRSAEKALQHVGGDAALTSDVQEIQNAAAVVLPGVGHFGTCMKALRSSGLEGPAWGAITAGKPFMGICIGMQMLYEGSDEEAITSGMGVLPGKVRLL
;
A
#
# COMPACT_ATOMS: atom_id res chain seq x y z
N MET A 1 -9.82 16.12 -11.67
CA MET A 1 -8.88 16.45 -10.59
C MET A 1 -7.89 15.30 -10.46
N ALA A 2 -6.66 15.56 -10.00
CA ALA A 2 -5.66 14.52 -9.81
C ALA A 2 -5.99 13.68 -8.56
N ARG A 3 -6.57 12.50 -8.75
CA ARG A 3 -7.04 11.63 -7.66
C ARG A 3 -5.90 10.81 -7.05
N ILE A 4 -5.90 10.71 -5.73
CA ILE A 4 -5.03 9.84 -4.93
C ILE A 4 -5.81 8.55 -4.62
N ALA A 5 -5.31 7.41 -5.09
CA ALA A 5 -5.90 6.11 -4.76
C ALA A 5 -5.34 5.62 -3.42
N VAL A 6 -6.21 5.43 -2.43
CA VAL A 6 -5.86 4.76 -1.18
C VAL A 6 -6.29 3.31 -1.30
N LEU A 7 -5.33 2.38 -1.28
CA LEU A 7 -5.60 0.98 -1.57
C LEU A 7 -6.48 0.35 -0.50
N ASP A 8 -7.68 -0.11 -0.90
CA ASP A 8 -8.58 -0.87 -0.05
C ASP A 8 -8.41 -2.37 -0.31
N TYR A 9 -7.52 -2.98 0.47
CA TYR A 9 -7.29 -4.42 0.46
C TYR A 9 -7.90 -5.11 1.69
N GLY A 10 -8.87 -4.46 2.35
CA GLY A 10 -9.70 -5.04 3.41
C GLY A 10 -9.09 -5.08 4.81
N ILE A 11 -7.87 -4.57 5.02
CA ILE A 11 -7.23 -4.51 6.34
C ILE A 11 -6.48 -3.19 6.56
N GLY A 12 -6.47 -2.72 7.80
CA GLY A 12 -5.75 -1.51 8.23
C GLY A 12 -6.68 -0.35 8.56
N ASN A 13 -6.09 0.79 8.93
CA ASN A 13 -6.85 2.01 9.23
C ASN A 13 -7.09 2.86 7.97
N LEU A 14 -7.72 2.24 6.98
CA LEU A 14 -7.86 2.77 5.61
C LEU A 14 -8.61 4.10 5.58
N ARG A 15 -9.76 4.16 6.26
CA ARG A 15 -10.62 5.36 6.28
C ARG A 15 -9.94 6.55 6.96
N SER A 16 -9.09 6.33 7.97
CA SER A 16 -8.34 7.46 8.56
C SER A 16 -7.29 8.02 7.60
N ALA A 17 -6.60 7.17 6.84
CA ALA A 17 -5.64 7.62 5.83
C ALA A 17 -6.34 8.44 4.74
N GLU A 18 -7.47 7.94 4.21
CA GLU A 18 -8.32 8.67 3.26
C GLU A 18 -8.75 10.04 3.83
N LYS A 19 -9.31 10.06 5.04
CA LYS A 19 -9.80 11.30 5.65
C LYS A 19 -8.69 12.30 5.96
N ALA A 20 -7.50 11.84 6.35
CA ALA A 20 -6.35 12.70 6.57
C ALA A 20 -5.90 13.39 5.28
N LEU A 21 -5.84 12.65 4.16
CA LEU A 21 -5.50 13.21 2.84
C LEU A 21 -6.57 14.21 2.37
N GLN A 22 -7.85 13.89 2.55
CA GLN A 22 -8.95 14.81 2.27
C GLN A 22 -8.88 16.08 3.12
N HIS A 23 -8.55 15.95 4.41
CA HIS A 23 -8.46 17.07 5.34
C HIS A 23 -7.38 18.08 4.96
N VAL A 24 -6.26 17.62 4.40
CA VAL A 24 -5.18 18.50 3.89
C VAL A 24 -5.42 18.99 2.44
N GLY A 25 -6.60 18.72 1.88
CA GLY A 25 -7.03 19.23 0.58
C GLY A 25 -6.79 18.30 -0.62
N GLY A 26 -6.41 17.03 -0.39
CA GLY A 26 -6.25 16.03 -1.45
C GLY A 26 -7.58 15.41 -1.91
N ASP A 27 -7.73 15.15 -3.21
CA ASP A 27 -8.81 14.30 -3.75
C ASP A 27 -8.41 12.84 -3.57
N ALA A 28 -8.62 12.30 -2.37
CA ALA A 28 -8.31 10.91 -2.02
C ALA A 28 -9.58 10.06 -1.93
N ALA A 29 -9.51 8.82 -2.43
CA ALA A 29 -10.59 7.85 -2.33
C ALA A 29 -10.05 6.45 -2.02
N LEU A 30 -10.74 5.74 -1.14
CA LEU A 30 -10.55 4.29 -0.98
C LEU A 30 -11.00 3.57 -2.24
N THR A 31 -10.15 2.68 -2.76
CA THR A 31 -10.47 1.90 -3.94
C THR A 31 -9.75 0.56 -3.99
N SER A 32 -10.45 -0.44 -4.49
CA SER A 32 -9.92 -1.74 -4.91
C SER A 32 -10.06 -1.94 -6.43
N ASP A 33 -10.49 -0.90 -7.16
CA ASP A 33 -10.64 -0.95 -8.60
C ASP A 33 -9.28 -0.74 -9.27
N VAL A 34 -8.87 -1.74 -10.06
CA VAL A 34 -7.58 -1.75 -10.76
C VAL A 34 -7.45 -0.60 -11.75
N GLN A 35 -8.53 -0.25 -12.47
CA GLN A 35 -8.54 0.86 -13.42
C GLN A 35 -8.41 2.19 -12.69
N GLU A 36 -9.07 2.37 -11.55
CA GLU A 36 -8.92 3.60 -10.75
C GLU A 36 -7.48 3.77 -10.25
N ILE A 37 -6.85 2.71 -9.75
CA ILE A 37 -5.44 2.73 -9.30
C ILE A 37 -4.49 3.06 -10.47
N GLN A 38 -4.74 2.44 -11.64
CA GLN A 38 -3.95 2.67 -12.85
C GLN A 38 -4.12 4.08 -13.43
N ASN A 39 -5.24 4.75 -13.18
CA ASN A 39 -5.49 6.11 -13.64
C ASN A 39 -5.22 7.18 -12.57
N ALA A 40 -5.02 6.78 -11.31
CA ALA A 40 -4.72 7.69 -10.20
C ALA A 40 -3.39 8.43 -10.43
N ALA A 41 -3.35 9.68 -9.95
CA ALA A 41 -2.16 10.52 -10.00
C ALA A 41 -1.11 10.14 -8.94
N ALA A 42 -1.56 9.54 -7.83
CA ALA A 42 -0.70 9.01 -6.77
C ALA A 42 -1.39 7.81 -6.10
N VAL A 43 -0.62 6.93 -5.47
CA VAL A 43 -1.11 5.74 -4.77
C VAL A 43 -0.61 5.72 -3.33
N VAL A 44 -1.48 5.36 -2.40
CA VAL A 44 -1.18 5.20 -0.98
C VAL A 44 -1.50 3.79 -0.54
N LEU A 45 -0.49 3.09 0.00
CA LEU A 45 -0.62 1.79 0.61
C LEU A 45 -0.54 1.95 2.15
N PRO A 46 -1.68 2.11 2.84
CA PRO A 46 -1.71 2.06 4.29
C PRO A 46 -1.54 0.63 4.80
N GLY A 47 -1.10 0.44 6.05
CA GLY A 47 -1.10 -0.88 6.69
C GLY A 47 -0.91 -0.82 8.21
N VAL A 48 -1.63 -1.67 8.94
CA VAL A 48 -1.56 -1.80 10.41
C VAL A 48 -1.65 -3.28 10.78
N GLY A 49 -0.94 -3.69 11.83
CA GLY A 49 -0.96 -5.06 12.35
C GLY A 49 0.27 -5.84 11.92
N HIS A 50 0.08 -7.11 11.57
CA HIS A 50 1.16 -8.04 11.23
C HIS A 50 1.52 -8.00 9.74
N PHE A 51 2.82 -7.99 9.43
CA PHE A 51 3.39 -7.95 8.08
C PHE A 51 2.83 -9.04 7.17
N GLY A 52 2.83 -10.29 7.64
CA GLY A 52 2.38 -11.45 6.86
C GLY A 52 0.90 -11.39 6.54
N THR A 53 0.07 -10.96 7.50
CA THR A 53 -1.36 -10.75 7.28
C THR A 53 -1.62 -9.66 6.23
N CYS A 54 -0.92 -8.53 6.32
CA CYS A 54 -1.09 -7.45 5.34
C CYS A 54 -0.64 -7.87 3.93
N MET A 55 0.51 -8.57 3.79
CA MET A 55 0.97 -9.08 2.50
C MET A 55 0.00 -10.10 1.89
N LYS A 56 -0.55 -11.02 2.70
CA LYS A 56 -1.55 -12.00 2.24
C LYS A 56 -2.84 -11.32 1.79
N ALA A 57 -3.30 -10.29 2.51
CA ALA A 57 -4.47 -9.51 2.15
C ALA A 57 -4.24 -8.74 0.84
N LEU A 58 -3.10 -8.07 0.69
CA LEU A 58 -2.75 -7.36 -0.54
C LEU A 58 -2.73 -8.30 -1.76
N ARG A 59 -2.14 -9.49 -1.61
CA ARG A 59 -2.12 -10.53 -2.65
C ARG A 59 -3.51 -11.05 -2.98
N SER A 60 -4.28 -11.43 -1.96
CA SER A 60 -5.63 -11.98 -2.13
C SER A 60 -6.60 -10.98 -2.75
N SER A 61 -6.40 -9.69 -2.52
CA SER A 61 -7.19 -8.62 -3.15
C SER A 61 -6.82 -8.37 -4.62
N GLY A 62 -5.71 -8.96 -5.10
CA GLY A 62 -5.19 -8.70 -6.44
C GLY A 62 -4.51 -7.33 -6.61
N LEU A 63 -4.31 -6.58 -5.52
CA LEU A 63 -3.80 -5.20 -5.56
C LEU A 63 -2.27 -5.09 -5.54
N GLU A 64 -1.52 -6.18 -5.30
CA GLU A 64 -0.05 -6.16 -5.39
C GLU A 64 0.42 -5.77 -6.80
N GLY A 65 -0.19 -6.34 -7.85
CA GLY A 65 0.14 -6.02 -9.24
C GLY A 65 -0.11 -4.54 -9.61
N PRO A 66 -1.31 -3.99 -9.37
CA PRO A 66 -1.60 -2.57 -9.55
C PRO A 66 -0.66 -1.64 -8.76
N ALA A 67 -0.32 -1.99 -7.52
CA ALA A 67 0.63 -1.23 -6.71
C ALA A 67 2.03 -1.22 -7.36
N TRP A 68 2.51 -2.39 -7.79
CA TRP A 68 3.79 -2.51 -8.50
C TRP A 68 3.79 -1.73 -9.83
N GLY A 69 2.68 -1.77 -10.57
CA GLY A 69 2.47 -1.01 -11.79
C GLY A 69 2.53 0.50 -11.56
N ALA A 70 1.97 1.01 -10.46
CA ALA A 70 2.06 2.42 -10.11
C ALA A 70 3.50 2.84 -9.81
N ILE A 71 4.24 2.03 -9.05
CA ILE A 71 5.65 2.28 -8.69
C ILE A 71 6.54 2.32 -9.93
N THR A 72 6.41 1.32 -10.80
CA THR A 72 7.23 1.23 -12.03
C THR A 72 6.90 2.31 -13.06
N ALA A 73 5.66 2.78 -13.09
CA ALA A 73 5.28 3.92 -13.90
C ALA A 73 5.81 5.27 -13.35
N GLY A 74 6.54 5.27 -12.23
CA GLY A 74 7.10 6.48 -11.62
C GLY A 74 6.06 7.37 -10.95
N LYS A 75 4.88 6.82 -10.64
CA LYS A 75 3.86 7.59 -9.91
C LYS A 75 4.30 7.81 -8.47
N PRO A 76 3.97 8.97 -7.86
CA PRO A 76 4.10 9.15 -6.43
C PRO A 76 3.39 8.00 -5.67
N PHE A 77 4.17 7.29 -4.86
CA PHE A 77 3.70 6.15 -4.08
C PHE A 77 4.09 6.32 -2.62
N MET A 78 3.13 6.17 -1.69
CA MET A 78 3.37 6.31 -0.26
C MET A 78 2.91 5.07 0.50
N GLY A 79 3.84 4.39 1.16
CA GLY A 79 3.52 3.37 2.16
C GLY A 79 3.37 3.98 3.55
N ILE A 80 2.36 3.58 4.33
CA ILE A 80 2.17 4.06 5.72
C ILE A 80 2.31 2.88 6.69
N CYS A 81 3.22 3.02 7.67
CA CYS A 81 3.49 2.03 8.71
C CYS A 81 3.82 0.65 8.11
N ILE A 82 2.96 -0.37 8.29
CA ILE A 82 3.19 -1.69 7.68
C ILE A 82 3.19 -1.60 6.15
N GLY A 83 2.38 -0.72 5.56
CA GLY A 83 2.38 -0.52 4.11
C GLY A 83 3.73 -0.02 3.57
N MET A 84 4.52 0.71 4.37
CA MET A 84 5.91 1.04 4.04
C MET A 84 6.81 -0.19 4.17
N GLN A 85 6.66 -0.95 5.26
CA GLN A 85 7.46 -2.15 5.49
C GLN A 85 7.27 -3.19 4.38
N MET A 86 6.03 -3.36 3.89
CA MET A 86 5.67 -4.25 2.80
C MET A 86 6.43 -3.97 1.48
N LEU A 87 6.98 -2.77 1.30
CA LEU A 87 7.80 -2.43 0.14
C LEU A 87 9.18 -3.12 0.15
N TYR A 88 9.65 -3.57 1.31
CA TYR A 88 10.90 -4.31 1.44
C TYR A 88 10.76 -5.78 1.01
N GLU A 89 11.85 -6.54 1.02
CA GLU A 89 11.84 -7.97 0.67
C GLU A 89 11.21 -8.85 1.76
N GLY A 90 11.21 -8.39 3.02
CA GLY A 90 10.59 -9.11 4.13
C GLY A 90 10.69 -8.40 5.48
N SER A 91 10.24 -9.08 6.54
CA SER A 91 10.26 -8.60 7.92
C SER A 91 10.62 -9.72 8.91
N ASP A 92 11.34 -9.43 9.99
CA ASP A 92 11.60 -10.42 11.05
C ASP A 92 10.32 -10.84 11.80
N GLU A 93 9.25 -10.05 11.69
CA GLU A 93 7.92 -10.40 12.20
C GLU A 93 7.30 -11.60 11.46
N GLU A 94 7.77 -11.92 10.25
CA GLU A 94 7.20 -12.93 9.37
C GLU A 94 8.32 -13.67 8.60
N ALA A 95 8.51 -14.95 8.92
CA ALA A 95 9.61 -15.74 8.36
C ALA A 95 9.34 -16.30 6.95
N ILE A 96 8.07 -16.47 6.57
CA ILE A 96 7.69 -17.22 5.36
C ILE A 96 7.20 -16.27 4.25
N THR A 97 6.38 -15.28 4.60
CA THR A 97 5.76 -14.41 3.60
C THR A 97 6.74 -13.31 3.18
N SER A 98 7.12 -13.28 1.91
CA SER A 98 7.92 -12.19 1.33
C SER A 98 7.10 -10.91 1.18
N GLY A 99 7.78 -9.76 1.26
CA GLY A 99 7.25 -8.47 0.87
C GLY A 99 7.17 -8.28 -0.65
N MET A 100 6.95 -7.04 -1.10
CA MET A 100 6.85 -6.67 -2.50
C MET A 100 8.21 -6.57 -3.21
N GLY A 101 9.31 -6.49 -2.45
CA GLY A 101 10.68 -6.43 -2.99
C GLY A 101 10.96 -5.20 -3.85
N VAL A 102 10.29 -4.09 -3.58
CA VAL A 102 10.53 -2.80 -4.25
C VAL A 102 11.82 -2.17 -3.72
N LEU A 103 12.06 -2.32 -2.42
CA LEU A 103 13.26 -1.86 -1.74
C LEU A 103 14.06 -3.09 -1.26
N PRO A 104 15.40 -3.09 -1.42
CA PRO A 104 16.22 -4.18 -0.91
C PRO A 104 16.26 -4.17 0.62
N GLY A 105 16.37 -5.35 1.23
CA GLY A 105 16.57 -5.52 2.67
C GLY A 105 15.33 -6.02 3.42
N LYS A 106 15.53 -6.22 4.73
CA LYS A 106 14.56 -6.84 5.63
C LYS A 106 14.32 -5.95 6.84
N VAL A 107 13.06 -5.71 7.18
CA VAL A 107 12.67 -5.01 8.41
C VAL A 107 13.04 -5.86 9.62
N ARG A 108 13.68 -5.25 10.62
CA ARG A 108 14.19 -5.94 11.83
C ARG A 108 13.34 -5.62 13.05
N LEU A 109 13.29 -6.54 14.01
CA LEU A 109 12.77 -6.25 15.34
C LEU A 109 13.68 -5.23 16.04
N LEU A 110 13.08 -4.33 16.82
CA LEU A 110 13.77 -3.35 17.65
C LEU A 110 14.36 -3.99 18.92
#